data_AF-A0A4D7CA15-F1
#
_entry.id   AF-A0A4D7CA15-F1
#
_cell.length_a   1.000
_cell.length_b   1.000
_cell.length_c   1.000
_cell.angle_alpha   90.00
_cell.angle_beta   90.00
_cell.angle_gamma   90.00
#
_symmetry.space_group_name_H-M   'P 1'
#
loop_
_entity.id
_entity.type
_entity.pdbx_description
1 polymer ?
#
loop_
_entity_poly.entity_id
_entity_poly.type
_entity_poly.pdbx_seq_one_letter_code
_entity_poly.pdbx_strand_id
1 'polypeptide(L)'
;MLRAAFASRALVVTILGISWFWAAGALITGQFVPIVRHHLGAQEPVATLLLTCFSLGIPAGSLLVSKMLRGEISLRFAAGAGTAMALGMADAARRTLAFPQATGGLYDIPMFLASPAAWG
;
A
#
# COMPACT_ATOMS: atom_id res chain seq x y z
N MET A 1 -31.52 -5.77 12.78
CA MET A 1 -30.63 -5.72 11.59
C MET A 1 -29.15 -5.77 11.98
N LEU A 2 -28.63 -4.96 12.91
CA LEU A 2 -27.22 -5.01 13.37
C LEU A 2 -26.81 -6.34 14.05
N ARG A 3 -27.69 -6.98 14.83
CA ARG A 3 -27.39 -8.27 15.49
C ARG A 3 -27.16 -9.45 14.53
N ALA A 4 -27.74 -9.42 13.33
CA ALA A 4 -27.57 -10.47 12.33
C ALA A 4 -26.20 -10.39 11.63
N ALA A 5 -25.61 -9.19 11.53
CA ALA A 5 -24.28 -9.01 10.93
C ALA A 5 -23.18 -9.72 11.72
N PHE A 6 -23.31 -9.80 13.04
CA PHE A 6 -22.37 -10.51 13.92
C PHE A 6 -22.68 -12.00 14.08
N ALA A 7 -23.78 -12.50 13.50
CA ALA A 7 -24.14 -13.91 13.58
C ALA A 7 -23.25 -14.82 12.70
N SER A 8 -22.60 -14.26 11.67
CA SER A 8 -21.67 -15.01 10.83
C SER A 8 -20.24 -14.53 11.03
N ARG A 9 -19.36 -15.48 11.38
CA ARG A 9 -17.92 -15.23 11.53
C ARG A 9 -17.30 -14.67 10.25
N ALA A 10 -17.81 -15.08 9.09
CA ALA A 10 -17.39 -14.57 7.79
C ALA A 10 -17.64 -13.06 7.64
N LEU A 11 -18.86 -12.57 7.95
CA LEU A 11 -19.15 -11.13 7.89
C LEU A 11 -18.29 -10.33 8.85
N VAL A 12 -18.08 -10.82 10.08
CA VAL A 12 -17.22 -10.13 11.06
C VAL A 12 -15.79 -10.01 10.55
N VAL A 13 -15.22 -11.08 10.00
CA VAL A 13 -13.87 -11.07 9.41
C VAL A 13 -13.80 -10.13 8.19
N THR A 14 -14.82 -10.12 7.33
CA THR A 14 -14.89 -9.20 6.19
C THR A 14 -14.92 -7.74 6.64
N ILE A 15 -15.78 -7.40 7.60
CA ILE A 15 -15.93 -6.04 8.12
C ILE A 15 -14.59 -5.60 8.74
N LEU A 16 -14.01 -6.41 9.63
CA LEU A 16 -12.72 -6.10 10.24
C LEU A 16 -11.61 -5.95 9.20
N GLY A 17 -11.58 -6.81 8.18
CA GLY A 17 -10.60 -6.75 7.09
C GLY A 17 -10.68 -5.46 6.29
N ILE A 18 -11.88 -5.05 5.87
CA ILE A 18 -12.09 -3.81 5.11
C ILE A 18 -11.80 -2.59 5.99
N SER A 19 -12.26 -2.58 7.24
CA SER A 19 -11.97 -1.48 8.18
C SER A 19 -10.48 -1.31 8.41
N TRP A 20 -9.74 -2.41 8.62
CA TRP A 20 -8.30 -2.37 8.83
C TRP A 20 -7.53 -1.93 7.58
N PHE A 21 -7.95 -2.42 6.40
CA PHE A 21 -7.40 -1.98 5.11
C PHE A 21 -7.52 -0.46 4.95
N TRP A 22 -8.72 0.09 5.17
CA TRP A 22 -8.94 1.54 5.05
C TRP A 22 -8.20 2.34 6.13
N ALA A 23 -8.14 1.84 7.36
CA ALA A 23 -7.37 2.48 8.43
C ALA A 23 -5.89 2.60 8.06
N ALA A 24 -5.26 1.50 7.62
CA ALA A 24 -3.87 1.50 7.19
C ALA A 24 -3.63 2.38 5.95
N GLY A 25 -4.53 2.32 4.95
CA GLY A 25 -4.46 3.17 3.77
C GLY A 25 -4.54 4.66 4.09
N ALA A 26 -5.45 5.05 4.99
CA ALA A 26 -5.60 6.44 5.44
C ALA A 26 -4.36 6.93 6.20
N LEU A 27 -3.83 6.13 7.13
CA LEU A 27 -2.61 6.45 7.88
C LEU A 27 -1.41 6.66 6.96
N ILE A 28 -1.19 5.73 6.02
CA ILE A 28 -0.07 5.84 5.08
C ILE A 28 -0.24 7.04 4.16
N THR A 29 -1.41 7.21 3.53
CA THR A 29 -1.63 8.32 2.60
C THR A 29 -1.48 9.67 3.29
N GLY A 30 -1.97 9.81 4.53
CA GLY A 30 -1.85 11.04 5.30
C GLY A 30 -0.41 11.40 5.70
N GLN A 31 0.48 10.41 5.83
CA GLN A 31 1.90 10.63 6.14
C GLN A 31 2.81 10.50 4.91
N PHE A 32 2.25 10.16 3.75
CA PHE A 32 3.04 9.76 2.59
C PHE A 32 3.91 10.90 2.07
N VAL A 33 3.33 12.09 1.88
CA VAL A 33 4.06 13.27 1.41
C VAL A 33 5.19 13.68 2.40
N PRO A 34 4.94 13.79 3.72
CA PRO A 34 6.01 13.97 4.69
C PRO A 34 7.12 12.91 4.62
N ILE A 35 6.76 11.63 4.50
CA ILE A 35 7.73 10.53 4.42
C ILE A 35 8.60 10.68 3.17
N VAL A 36 8.00 10.94 2.01
CA VAL A 36 8.73 11.12 0.74
C VAL A 36 9.67 12.32 0.82
N ARG A 37 9.24 13.41 1.44
CA ARG A 37 10.06 14.62 1.58
C ARG A 37 11.19 14.45 2.59
N HIS A 38 10.93 13.87 3.75
CA HIS A 38 11.89 13.81 4.86
C HIS A 38 12.80 12.58 4.83
N HIS A 39 12.33 11.46 4.31
CA HIS A 39 13.10 10.22 4.28
C HIS A 39 13.62 9.86 2.89
N LEU A 40 12.84 10.07 1.83
CA LEU A 40 13.37 9.88 0.47
C LEU A 40 14.09 11.13 -0.06
N GLY A 41 13.94 12.28 0.62
CA GLY A 41 14.51 13.54 0.15
C GLY A 41 13.97 13.91 -1.24
N ALA A 42 12.71 13.60 -1.55
CA ALA A 42 12.14 13.82 -2.88
C ALA A 42 11.04 14.90 -2.87
N GLN A 43 10.77 15.46 -4.05
CA GLN A 43 9.74 16.48 -4.23
C GLN A 43 8.32 15.90 -4.22
N GLU A 44 7.32 16.74 -3.97
CA GLU A 44 5.89 16.36 -3.97
C GLU A 44 5.41 15.62 -5.24
N PRO A 45 5.86 15.96 -6.47
CA PRO A 45 5.49 15.20 -7.67
C PRO A 45 5.91 13.72 -7.63
N VAL A 46 7.00 13.39 -6.94
CA VAL A 46 7.44 11.99 -6.75
C VAL A 46 6.45 11.25 -5.84
N ALA A 47 5.95 11.90 -4.79
CA ALA A 47 4.93 11.32 -3.94
C ALA A 47 3.63 11.04 -4.73
N THR A 48 3.18 11.99 -5.56
CA THR A 48 2.01 11.82 -6.43
C THR A 48 2.20 10.68 -7.43
N LEU A 49 3.39 10.52 -8.01
CA LEU A 49 3.71 9.42 -8.91
C LEU A 49 3.55 8.06 -8.20
N LEU A 50 4.14 7.92 -7.00
CA LEU A 50 4.04 6.69 -6.21
C LEU A 50 2.58 6.38 -5.78
N LEU A 51 1.80 7.41 -5.40
CA LEU A 51 0.38 7.25 -5.09
C LEU A 51 -0.45 6.84 -6.31
N THR A 52 -0.06 7.33 -7.49
CA THR A 52 -0.69 6.92 -8.76
C THR A 52 -0.39 5.44 -9.04
N CYS A 53 0.86 5.00 -8.88
CA CYS A 53 1.23 3.58 -8.97
C CYS A 53 0.47 2.71 -7.96
N PHE A 54 0.35 3.17 -6.71
CA PHE A 54 -0.46 2.49 -5.69
C PHE A 54 -1.93 2.37 -6.10
N SER A 55 -2.51 3.45 -6.63
CA SER A 55 -3.89 3.48 -7.10
C SER A 55 -4.15 2.51 -8.25
N LEU A 56 -3.17 2.31 -9.15
CA LEU A 56 -3.22 1.29 -10.21
C LEU A 56 -3.01 -0.14 -9.67
N GLY A 57 -2.27 -0.28 -8.58
CA GLY A 57 -2.05 -1.56 -7.90
C GLY A 57 -3.33 -2.16 -7.32
N ILE A 58 -4.26 -1.35 -6.81
CA ILE A 58 -5.53 -1.82 -6.25
C ILE A 58 -6.38 -2.61 -7.26
N PRO A 59 -6.74 -2.08 -8.46
CA PRO A 59 -7.50 -2.84 -9.45
C PRO A 59 -6.71 -4.04 -9.98
N ALA A 60 -5.38 -3.91 -10.17
CA ALA A 60 -4.54 -5.03 -10.58
C ALA A 60 -4.59 -6.20 -9.57
N GLY A 61 -4.50 -5.90 -8.28
CA GLY A 61 -4.62 -6.87 -7.19
C GLY A 61 -6.02 -7.50 -7.12
N SER A 62 -7.07 -6.71 -7.31
CA SER A 62 -8.45 -7.20 -7.35
C SER A 62 -8.65 -8.21 -8.50
N LEU A 63 -8.13 -7.91 -9.70
CA LEU A 63 -8.17 -8.81 -10.84
C LEU A 63 -7.37 -10.10 -10.60
N LEU A 64 -6.19 -9.99 -9.98
CA LEU A 64 -5.37 -11.15 -9.63
C LEU A 64 -6.11 -12.09 -8.67
N VAL A 65 -6.69 -11.54 -7.60
CA VAL A 65 -7.48 -12.30 -6.63
C VAL A 65 -8.69 -12.92 -7.33
N SER A 66 -9.47 -12.14 -8.08
CA SER A 66 -10.63 -12.64 -8.85
C SER A 66 -10.27 -13.83 -9.75
N LYS A 67 -9.12 -13.75 -10.44
CA LYS A 67 -8.57 -14.84 -11.25
C LYS A 67 -8.20 -16.07 -10.41
N MET A 68 -7.59 -15.88 -9.23
CA MET A 68 -7.20 -16.98 -8.32
C MET A 68 -8.41 -17.68 -7.67
N LEU A 69 -9.51 -16.96 -7.45
CA LEU A 69 -10.75 -17.54 -6.92
C LEU A 69 -11.66 -18.14 -7.98
N ARG A 70 -11.31 -18.04 -9.28
CA ARG A 70 -12.13 -18.55 -10.40
C ARG A 70 -13.57 -18.02 -10.39
N GLY A 71 -13.79 -16.80 -9.89
CA GLY A 71 -15.11 -16.18 -9.79
C GLY A 71 -15.94 -16.56 -8.57
N GLU A 72 -15.44 -17.43 -7.67
CA GLU A 72 -16.11 -17.72 -6.41
C GLU A 72 -15.86 -16.61 -5.37
N ILE A 73 -16.88 -16.21 -4.63
CA ILE A 73 -16.72 -15.24 -3.53
C ILE A 73 -16.26 -16.03 -2.28
N SER A 74 -14.96 -16.03 -2.01
CA SER A 74 -14.36 -16.73 -0.86
C SER A 74 -13.42 -15.84 -0.06
N LEU A 75 -13.48 -15.94 1.26
CA LEU A 75 -12.55 -15.25 2.18
C LEU A 75 -11.18 -15.94 2.30
N ARG A 76 -10.92 -17.03 1.57
CA ARG A 76 -9.69 -17.83 1.69
C ARG A 76 -8.41 -17.00 1.63
N PHE A 77 -8.39 -15.95 0.81
CA PHE A 77 -7.21 -15.11 0.61
C PHE A 77 -7.18 -13.84 1.46
N ALA A 78 -8.21 -13.55 2.25
CA ALA A 78 -8.31 -12.31 3.01
C ALA A 78 -7.18 -12.15 4.04
N ALA A 79 -6.90 -13.19 4.84
CA ALA A 79 -5.80 -13.18 5.80
C ALA A 79 -4.43 -13.11 5.10
N GLY A 80 -4.27 -13.81 3.98
CA GLY A 80 -3.07 -13.76 3.16
C GLY A 80 -2.82 -12.37 2.57
N ALA A 81 -3.86 -11.71 2.07
CA ALA A 81 -3.78 -10.35 1.54
C ALA A 81 -3.39 -9.33 2.63
N GLY A 82 -3.97 -9.45 3.83
CA GLY A 82 -3.56 -8.62 4.97
C GLY A 82 -2.10 -8.83 5.37
N THR A 83 -1.62 -10.08 5.35
CA THR A 83 -0.21 -10.39 5.62
C THR A 83 0.71 -9.82 4.55
N ALA A 84 0.36 -9.98 3.27
CA ALA A 84 1.11 -9.44 2.15
C ALA A 84 1.17 -7.90 2.21
N MET A 85 0.07 -7.24 2.57
CA MET A 85 0.04 -5.79 2.81
C MET A 85 1.00 -5.39 3.93
N ALA A 86 0.97 -6.07 5.07
CA ALA A 86 1.87 -5.79 6.19
C ALA A 86 3.35 -5.96 5.80
N LEU A 87 3.68 -7.04 5.09
CA LEU A 87 5.03 -7.29 4.59
C LEU A 87 5.47 -6.22 3.58
N GLY A 88 4.60 -5.82 2.66
CA GLY A 88 4.87 -4.75 1.70
C GLY A 88 5.12 -3.41 2.39
N MET A 89 4.35 -3.09 3.43
CA MET A 89 4.55 -1.87 4.22
C MET A 89 5.87 -1.90 5.01
N ALA A 90 6.23 -3.04 5.61
CA ALA A 90 7.49 -3.20 6.32
C ALA A 90 8.70 -3.10 5.38
N ASP A 91 8.61 -3.71 4.19
CA ASP A 91 9.66 -3.61 3.18
C ASP A 91 9.80 -2.18 2.64
N ALA A 92 8.69 -1.51 2.33
CA ALA A 92 8.70 -0.11 1.92
C ALA A 92 9.31 0.82 2.99
N ALA A 93 9.00 0.59 4.27
CA ALA A 93 9.60 1.33 5.38
C ALA A 93 11.12 1.12 5.44
N ARG A 94 11.58 -0.13 5.33
CA ARG A 94 13.02 -0.46 5.30
C ARG A 94 13.74 0.23 4.15
N ARG A 95 13.17 0.19 2.94
CA ARG A 95 13.75 0.82 1.74
C ARG A 95 13.78 2.34 1.86
N THR A 96 12.73 2.92 2.39
CA THR A 96 12.63 4.37 2.64
C THR A 96 13.69 4.84 3.63
N LEU A 97 13.91 4.09 4.73
CA LEU A 97 14.92 4.41 5.73
C LEU A 97 16.36 4.22 5.22
N ALA A 98 16.56 3.31 4.26
CA ALA A 98 17.86 3.06 3.63
C ALA A 98 18.10 3.92 2.37
N PHE A 99 17.16 4.79 1.99
CA PHE A 99 17.25 5.56 0.76
C PHE A 99 18.37 6.62 0.86
N PRO A 100 19.31 6.68 -0.12
CA PRO A 100 20.36 7.68 -0.11
C PRO A 100 19.78 9.09 -0.15
N GLN A 101 20.29 9.99 0.68
CA GLN A 101 19.92 11.40 0.64
C GLN A 101 20.66 12.08 -0.52
N ALA A 102 19.96 12.91 -1.30
CA ALA A 102 20.55 13.63 -2.41
C ALA A 102 21.59 14.66 -1.94
N THR A 103 22.78 14.64 -2.55
CA THR A 103 23.90 15.53 -2.20
C THR A 103 23.76 16.96 -2.74
N GLY A 104 22.53 17.43 -3.01
CA GLY A 104 22.31 18.73 -3.69
C GLY A 104 20.88 19.26 -3.71
N GLY A 105 19.97 18.74 -2.88
CA GLY A 105 18.57 19.18 -2.84
C GLY A 105 17.60 17.99 -2.78
N LEU A 106 16.34 18.21 -3.22
CA LEU A 106 15.34 17.15 -3.28
C LEU A 106 15.34 16.45 -4.65
N TYR A 107 15.22 15.12 -4.69
CA TYR A 107 15.03 14.34 -5.92
C TYR A 107 13.78 14.79 -6.68
N ASP A 108 13.95 15.11 -7.97
CA ASP A 108 12.87 15.24 -8.94
C ASP A 108 12.53 13.86 -9.55
N ILE A 109 11.48 13.80 -10.39
CA ILE A 109 11.05 12.52 -10.99
C ILE A 109 12.16 11.86 -11.82
N PRO A 110 12.86 12.56 -12.74
CA PRO A 110 13.91 11.93 -13.53
C PRO A 110 15.06 11.41 -12.68
N MET A 111 15.53 12.17 -11.69
CA MET A 111 16.63 11.76 -10.82
C MET A 111 16.22 10.63 -9.88
N PHE A 112 14.97 10.63 -9.40
CA PHE A 112 14.40 9.53 -8.62
C PHE A 112 14.37 8.23 -9.44
N LEU A 113 13.83 8.27 -10.67
CA LEU A 113 13.76 7.09 -11.54
C LEU A 113 15.13 6.61 -12.01
N ALA A 114 16.13 7.49 -12.10
CA ALA A 114 17.51 7.12 -12.40
C ALA A 114 18.25 6.50 -11.20
N SER A 115 17.76 6.70 -9.97
CA SER A 115 18.38 6.14 -8.76
C SER A 115 18.20 4.61 -8.71
N PRO A 116 19.28 3.82 -8.59
CA PRO A 116 19.16 2.37 -8.42
C PRO A 116 18.35 1.98 -7.18
N ALA A 117 18.38 2.82 -6.13
CA ALA A 117 17.61 2.60 -4.91
C ALA A 117 16.09 2.74 -5.11
N ALA A 118 15.62 3.35 -6.20
CA ALA A 118 14.19 3.45 -6.49
C ALA A 118 13.59 2.12 -7.01
N TRP A 119 14.44 1.21 -7.49
CA TRP A 119 14.02 -0.08 -8.08
C TRP A 119 14.31 -1.30 -7.19
N GLY A 120 15.12 -1.12 -6.14
CA GLY A 120 15.65 -2.18 -5.27
C GLY A 120 14.83 -2.44 -4.02
#